data_AF-A0A7R9Y630-F1
#
_entry.id   AF-A0A7R9Y630-F1
#
_cell.length_a   1.000
_cell.length_b   1.000
_cell.length_c   1.000
_cell.angle_alpha   90.00
_cell.angle_beta   90.00
_cell.angle_gamma   90.00
#
_symmetry.space_group_name_H-M   'P 1'
#
loop_
_entity.id
_entity.type
_entity.pdbx_description
1 polymer ?
#
loop_
_entity_poly.entity_id
_entity_poly.type
_entity_poly.pdbx_seq_one_letter_code
_entity_poly.pdbx_strand_id
1 'polypeptide(L)'
;ARVRSAPVRSVRTRSGAAGGRRRCAHACEGPSGGEVEGRGRSNGGDEREGGGKPGPESEPFTRRFLEPRIDDRGLPIADALVSGWMVPSTLAIGTIALRLPLPMWLTPALGVPALKSLSYLPAIVSHGAQLAICWTAGALACKAFERENYANDAALSTTLRSGAVASGLLILATQLKLTAILGVYPVLLTADLEPGSAEDLLLGNTQGELVVDLLAEAGAMTLWRTYRGGLP
;
A
#
# COMPACT_ATOMS: atom_id res chain seq x y z
N ALA A 1 -50.46 -23.64 -14.66
CA ALA A 1 -50.77 -22.48 -15.51
C ALA A 1 -50.90 -21.21 -14.67
N ARG A 2 -49.92 -20.29 -14.75
CA ARG A 2 -50.05 -18.82 -14.67
C ARG A 2 -48.64 -18.22 -14.63
N VAL A 3 -48.16 -17.88 -15.81
CA VAL A 3 -46.94 -17.08 -16.03
C VAL A 3 -47.35 -15.62 -15.80
N ARG A 4 -46.67 -14.91 -14.88
CA ARG A 4 -46.78 -13.45 -14.72
C ARG A 4 -45.52 -12.81 -15.30
N SER A 5 -45.68 -12.17 -16.46
CA SER A 5 -44.70 -11.33 -17.13
C SER A 5 -44.65 -9.96 -16.46
N ALA A 6 -43.43 -9.47 -16.18
CA ALA A 6 -43.16 -8.12 -15.72
C ALA A 6 -42.77 -7.20 -16.91
N PRO A 7 -43.06 -5.89 -16.85
CA PRO A 7 -42.82 -4.98 -17.97
C PRO A 7 -41.37 -4.48 -18.03
N VAL A 8 -40.83 -4.50 -19.24
CA VAL A 8 -39.53 -3.93 -19.63
C VAL A 8 -39.62 -2.40 -19.62
N ARG A 9 -38.80 -1.74 -18.80
CA ARG A 9 -38.60 -0.28 -18.81
C ARG A 9 -37.49 0.06 -19.80
N SER A 10 -37.83 0.83 -20.83
CA SER A 10 -36.91 1.41 -21.79
C SER A 10 -36.07 2.52 -21.15
N VAL A 11 -34.75 2.41 -21.25
CA VAL A 11 -33.81 3.48 -20.87
C VAL A 11 -33.41 4.24 -22.13
N ARG A 12 -33.65 5.54 -22.04
CA ARG A 12 -33.49 6.57 -23.06
C ARG A 12 -32.00 6.86 -23.26
N THR A 13 -31.54 6.72 -24.49
CA THR A 13 -30.21 7.15 -24.97
C THR A 13 -30.09 8.68 -24.90
N ARG A 14 -29.07 9.20 -24.23
CA ARG A 14 -28.60 10.59 -24.38
C ARG A 14 -27.28 10.58 -25.15
N SER A 15 -27.39 10.92 -26.43
CA SER A 15 -26.30 11.43 -27.25
C SER A 15 -25.99 12.85 -26.81
N GLY A 16 -24.72 13.14 -26.56
CA GLY A 16 -24.22 14.47 -26.21
C GLY A 16 -22.83 14.63 -26.82
N ALA A 17 -22.79 15.28 -27.98
CA ALA A 17 -21.61 15.59 -28.74
C ALA A 17 -20.80 16.73 -28.09
N ALA A 18 -19.47 16.57 -28.05
CA ALA A 18 -18.47 17.64 -27.98
C ALA A 18 -17.22 17.10 -28.69
N GLY A 19 -16.64 17.68 -29.74
CA GLY A 19 -16.68 19.05 -30.21
C GLY A 19 -15.48 19.82 -29.67
N GLY A 20 -14.34 19.82 -30.39
CA GLY A 20 -13.27 20.80 -30.13
C GLY A 20 -11.83 20.37 -30.41
N ARG A 21 -11.36 20.63 -31.63
CA ARG A 21 -9.93 20.69 -32.01
C ARG A 21 -9.24 21.92 -31.38
N ARG A 22 -7.93 21.81 -31.10
CA ARG A 22 -6.84 22.83 -31.20
C ARG A 22 -5.55 22.17 -30.62
N ARG A 23 -4.61 21.62 -31.41
CA ARG A 23 -3.43 22.23 -32.07
C ARG A 23 -2.88 23.50 -31.40
N CYS A 24 -1.64 23.40 -30.90
CA CYS A 24 -0.44 24.26 -31.03
C CYS A 24 0.70 23.49 -30.32
N ALA A 25 1.69 22.88 -30.96
CA ALA A 25 2.82 23.45 -31.71
C ALA A 25 3.59 24.52 -30.93
N HIS A 26 4.68 24.12 -30.27
CA HIS A 26 5.84 24.99 -30.04
C HIS A 26 7.12 24.15 -30.18
N ALA A 27 7.76 24.32 -31.33
CA ALA A 27 9.15 24.01 -31.57
C ALA A 27 9.98 25.24 -31.18
N CYS A 28 11.14 25.03 -30.55
CA CYS A 28 12.26 25.97 -30.56
C CYS A 28 13.55 25.15 -30.73
N GLU A 29 14.07 25.18 -31.96
CA GLU A 29 15.49 24.95 -32.28
C GLU A 29 16.32 26.08 -31.63
N GLY A 30 17.50 25.81 -31.06
CA GLY A 30 18.76 25.96 -31.79
C GLY A 30 19.73 26.93 -31.08
N PRO A 31 21.01 27.01 -31.49
CA PRO A 31 22.16 26.66 -30.62
C PRO A 31 23.24 27.77 -30.50
N SER A 32 24.46 27.38 -30.05
CA SER A 32 25.76 28.10 -30.01
C SER A 32 25.99 29.00 -28.77
N GLY A 33 27.16 29.11 -28.16
CA GLY A 33 28.53 28.63 -28.37
C GLY A 33 29.46 29.45 -27.45
N GLY A 34 30.63 28.94 -27.07
CA GLY A 34 31.68 29.76 -26.42
C GLY A 34 32.52 29.07 -25.36
N GLU A 35 33.59 28.39 -25.79
CA GLU A 35 34.86 28.29 -25.05
C GLU A 35 35.47 29.70 -24.90
N VAL A 36 35.96 30.07 -23.70
CA VAL A 36 37.24 30.79 -23.55
C VAL A 36 37.88 30.45 -22.19
N GLU A 37 39.12 30.05 -22.31
CA GLU A 37 40.20 29.75 -21.38
C GLU A 37 40.74 30.96 -20.59
N GLY A 38 41.24 30.74 -19.37
CA GLY A 38 42.50 31.37 -18.96
C GLY A 38 42.58 32.17 -17.64
N ARG A 39 43.66 31.84 -16.92
CA ARG A 39 44.44 32.62 -15.92
C ARG A 39 44.02 32.61 -14.46
N GLY A 40 44.92 32.03 -13.67
CA GLY A 40 44.89 31.99 -12.22
C GLY A 40 45.27 33.28 -11.51
N ARG A 41 45.13 33.22 -10.18
CA ARG A 41 45.73 34.15 -9.25
C ARG A 41 45.99 33.44 -7.91
N SER A 42 47.22 33.59 -7.47
CA SER A 42 47.73 33.27 -6.13
C SER A 42 47.15 34.20 -5.07
N ASN A 43 47.27 33.72 -3.82
CA ASN A 43 47.29 34.42 -2.53
C ASN A 43 46.00 34.52 -1.72
N GLY A 44 46.21 34.16 -0.44
CA GLY A 44 45.70 34.93 0.69
C GLY A 44 44.68 34.15 1.50
N GLY A 45 45.11 33.69 2.67
CA GLY A 45 44.22 33.14 3.67
C GLY A 45 43.16 34.16 4.07
N ASP A 46 41.95 33.65 4.25
CA ASP A 46 40.92 34.27 5.05
C ASP A 46 40.24 33.11 5.76
N GLU A 47 40.60 32.91 7.03
CA GLU A 47 39.83 32.12 7.99
C GLU A 47 38.49 32.83 8.20
N ARG A 48 37.61 32.73 7.21
CA ARG A 48 36.20 33.03 7.39
C ARG A 48 35.54 31.72 7.73
N GLU A 49 35.02 31.67 8.96
CA GLU A 49 33.94 30.79 9.38
C GLU A 49 32.94 30.67 8.23
N GLY A 50 33.10 29.60 7.46
CA GLY A 50 32.15 29.19 6.47
C GLY A 50 30.91 28.74 7.21
N GLY A 51 29.96 29.67 7.37
CA GLY A 51 28.54 29.34 7.40
C GLY A 51 28.21 28.63 6.10
N GLY A 52 28.60 27.35 6.03
CA GLY A 52 28.22 26.45 4.97
C GLY A 52 26.70 26.43 4.99
N LYS A 53 26.08 26.96 3.93
CA LYS A 53 24.73 26.51 3.59
C LYS A 53 24.82 24.99 3.59
N PRO A 54 24.06 24.30 4.46
CA PRO A 54 24.00 22.86 4.35
C PRO A 54 23.59 22.57 2.90
N GLY A 55 24.36 21.71 2.23
CA GLY A 55 23.94 21.13 0.95
C GLY A 55 22.59 20.42 1.13
N PRO A 56 22.10 19.68 0.13
CA PRO A 56 20.93 18.83 0.33
C PRO A 56 21.29 17.71 1.32
N GLU A 57 21.32 18.04 2.60
CA GLU A 57 21.40 17.11 3.72
C GLU A 57 20.17 16.24 3.58
N SER A 58 20.40 14.97 3.24
CA SER A 58 19.36 13.96 3.19
C SER A 58 18.59 14.02 4.50
N GLU A 59 17.33 14.46 4.44
CA GLU A 59 16.52 14.58 5.65
C GLU A 59 16.57 13.27 6.45
N PRO A 60 16.77 13.34 7.78
CA PRO A 60 16.85 12.15 8.60
C PRO A 60 15.58 11.32 8.43
N PHE A 61 15.73 10.00 8.26
CA PHE A 61 14.63 9.08 8.00
C PHE A 61 13.50 9.18 9.04
N THR A 62 13.85 9.48 10.29
CA THR A 62 12.92 9.69 11.41
C THR A 62 11.94 10.83 11.17
N ARG A 63 12.34 11.88 10.42
CA ARG A 63 11.48 13.02 10.10
C ARG A 63 10.23 12.60 9.32
N ARG A 64 10.31 11.53 8.52
CA ARG A 64 9.19 10.99 7.74
C ARG A 64 8.05 10.44 8.61
N PHE A 65 8.35 10.07 9.85
CA PHE A 65 7.37 9.55 10.81
C PHE A 65 6.95 10.58 11.85
N LEU A 66 7.89 11.42 12.29
CA LEU A 66 7.65 12.41 13.35
C LEU A 66 7.03 13.72 12.82
N GLU A 67 7.34 14.09 11.58
CA GLU A 67 6.82 15.29 10.91
C GLU A 67 6.35 14.96 9.49
N PRO A 68 5.35 14.07 9.31
CA PRO A 68 4.92 13.67 7.99
C PRO A 68 4.19 14.81 7.28
N ARG A 69 4.60 15.10 6.04
CA ARG A 69 3.86 16.00 5.16
C ARG A 69 2.71 15.24 4.51
N ILE A 70 1.48 15.63 4.87
CA ILE A 70 0.25 15.06 4.33
C ILE A 70 -0.50 16.18 3.62
N ASP A 71 -0.43 16.21 2.30
CA ASP A 71 -1.08 17.27 1.51
C ASP A 71 -2.59 17.01 1.36
N ASP A 72 -3.02 15.74 1.44
CA ASP A 72 -4.44 15.33 1.42
C ASP A 72 -4.77 14.46 2.64
N ARG A 73 -5.52 15.02 3.59
CA ARG A 73 -5.91 14.32 4.83
C ARG A 73 -6.86 13.14 4.60
N GLY A 74 -7.61 13.14 3.50
CA GLY A 74 -8.53 12.06 3.16
C GLY A 74 -7.81 10.82 2.62
N LEU A 75 -6.59 10.98 2.08
CA LEU A 75 -5.83 9.87 1.50
C LEU A 75 -5.37 8.83 2.53
N PRO A 76 -4.75 9.19 3.67
CA PRO A 76 -4.41 8.21 4.72
C PRO A 76 -5.64 7.49 5.28
N ILE A 77 -6.76 8.20 5.47
CA ILE A 77 -8.00 7.62 6.01
C ILE A 77 -8.57 6.61 5.02
N ALA A 78 -8.63 6.96 3.73
CA ALA A 78 -9.12 6.05 2.72
C ALA A 78 -8.22 4.82 2.55
N ASP A 79 -6.89 5.01 2.55
CA ASP A 79 -5.93 3.91 2.52
C ASP A 79 -6.11 2.97 3.71
N ALA A 80 -6.28 3.51 4.93
CA ALA A 80 -6.55 2.72 6.12
C ALA A 80 -7.89 1.98 6.06
N LEU A 81 -8.92 2.55 5.44
CA LEU A 81 -10.22 1.87 5.24
C LEU A 81 -10.12 0.76 4.18
N VAL A 82 -9.38 0.99 3.09
CA VAL A 82 -9.19 -0.02 2.04
C VAL A 82 -8.41 -1.20 2.60
N SER A 83 -7.22 -0.94 3.16
CA SER A 83 -6.38 -1.99 3.76
C SER A 83 -7.03 -2.63 4.98
N GLY A 84 -7.59 -1.82 5.90
CA GLY A 84 -8.08 -2.32 7.18
C GLY A 84 -9.49 -2.86 7.21
N TRP A 85 -10.33 -2.51 6.24
CA TRP A 85 -11.71 -3.00 6.19
C TRP A 85 -12.01 -3.73 4.90
N MET A 86 -11.76 -3.10 3.74
CA MET A 86 -12.17 -3.68 2.46
C MET A 86 -11.43 -4.97 2.15
N VAL A 87 -10.09 -4.96 2.21
CA VAL A 87 -9.26 -6.15 1.92
C VAL A 87 -9.64 -7.36 2.78
N PRO A 88 -9.58 -7.30 4.12
CA PRO A 88 -9.90 -8.46 4.97
C PRO A 88 -11.36 -8.89 4.85
N SER A 89 -12.29 -7.94 4.65
CA SER A 89 -13.70 -8.29 4.40
C SER A 89 -13.89 -9.02 3.09
N THR A 90 -13.21 -8.60 2.01
CA THR A 90 -13.26 -9.26 0.71
C THR A 90 -12.65 -10.67 0.78
N LEU A 91 -11.54 -10.84 1.50
CA LEU A 91 -10.94 -12.15 1.73
C LEU A 91 -11.87 -13.06 2.55
N ALA A 92 -12.46 -12.56 3.63
CA ALA A 92 -13.40 -13.32 4.45
C ALA A 92 -14.66 -13.73 3.67
N ILE A 93 -15.27 -12.80 2.94
CA ILE A 93 -16.44 -13.09 2.10
C ILE A 93 -16.08 -14.07 0.99
N GLY A 94 -14.94 -13.86 0.32
CA GLY A 94 -14.48 -14.71 -0.78
C GLY A 94 -14.22 -16.15 -0.33
N THR A 95 -13.52 -16.33 0.79
CA THR A 95 -13.26 -17.65 1.36
C THR A 95 -14.54 -18.39 1.73
N ILE A 96 -15.48 -17.71 2.39
CA ILE A 96 -16.79 -18.29 2.76
C ILE A 96 -17.63 -18.61 1.52
N ALA A 97 -17.71 -17.67 0.56
CA ALA A 97 -18.54 -17.83 -0.64
C ALA A 97 -18.03 -18.96 -1.55
N LEU A 98 -16.71 -19.10 -1.69
CA LEU A 98 -16.07 -20.13 -2.50
C LEU A 98 -15.86 -21.46 -1.77
N ARG A 99 -16.25 -21.54 -0.49
CA ARG A 99 -16.01 -22.71 0.39
C ARG A 99 -14.54 -23.13 0.42
N LEU A 100 -13.65 -22.15 0.43
CA LEU A 100 -12.23 -22.38 0.64
C LEU A 100 -11.98 -22.71 2.12
N PRO A 101 -10.88 -23.42 2.45
CA PRO A 101 -10.46 -23.58 3.84
C PRO A 101 -10.35 -22.20 4.51
N LEU A 102 -10.89 -22.08 5.73
CA LEU A 102 -10.87 -20.82 6.45
C LEU A 102 -9.44 -20.49 6.86
N PRO A 103 -8.97 -19.25 6.66
CA PRO A 103 -7.68 -18.83 7.15
C PRO A 103 -7.70 -18.81 8.68
N MET A 104 -6.55 -19.05 9.30
CA MET A 104 -6.37 -19.17 10.74
C MET A 104 -6.69 -17.88 11.48
N TRP A 105 -6.56 -16.73 10.83
CA TRP A 105 -6.96 -15.45 11.41
C TRP A 105 -8.48 -15.25 11.46
N LEU A 106 -9.27 -15.97 10.63
CA LEU A 106 -10.74 -15.82 10.53
C LEU A 106 -11.48 -16.80 11.45
N THR A 107 -11.20 -16.72 12.75
CA THR A 107 -11.90 -17.52 13.76
C THR A 107 -13.12 -16.80 14.31
N PRO A 108 -14.27 -17.48 14.48
CA PRO A 108 -15.45 -16.87 15.09
C PRO A 108 -15.19 -16.58 16.57
N ALA A 109 -15.60 -15.39 17.02
CA ALA A 109 -15.50 -15.00 18.42
C ALA A 109 -16.37 -15.91 19.33
N LEU A 110 -15.75 -16.46 20.38
CA LEU A 110 -16.42 -17.28 21.39
C LEU A 110 -17.41 -16.42 22.19
N GLY A 111 -18.66 -16.88 22.30
CA GLY A 111 -19.70 -16.23 23.12
C GLY A 111 -20.55 -15.17 22.42
N VAL A 112 -20.32 -14.89 21.13
CA VAL A 112 -21.21 -14.03 20.34
C VAL A 112 -22.37 -14.89 19.79
N PRO A 113 -23.65 -14.51 19.99
CA PRO A 113 -24.77 -15.24 19.41
C PRO A 113 -24.58 -15.37 17.91
N ALA A 114 -24.86 -16.56 17.36
CA ALA A 114 -24.63 -16.94 15.95
C ALA A 114 -25.57 -16.22 14.95
N LEU A 115 -25.74 -14.91 15.07
CA LEU A 115 -26.09 -14.07 13.93
C LEU A 115 -24.94 -14.22 12.94
N LYS A 116 -25.14 -15.14 12.00
CA LYS A 116 -24.17 -15.97 11.24
C LYS A 116 -22.90 -15.30 10.68
N SER A 117 -22.83 -13.97 10.62
CA SER A 117 -21.69 -13.20 10.12
C SER A 117 -21.01 -12.30 11.18
N LEU A 118 -21.71 -11.91 12.25
CA LEU A 118 -21.19 -10.98 13.26
C LEU A 118 -20.06 -11.59 14.10
N SER A 119 -20.03 -12.92 14.26
CA SER A 119 -18.98 -13.62 15.00
C SER A 119 -17.58 -13.44 14.40
N TYR A 120 -17.49 -13.13 13.10
CA TYR A 120 -16.20 -12.95 12.40
C TYR A 120 -15.69 -11.51 12.40
N LEU A 121 -16.53 -10.53 12.79
CA LEU A 121 -16.15 -9.12 12.77
C LEU A 121 -14.92 -8.81 13.63
N PRO A 122 -14.78 -9.34 14.87
CA PRO A 122 -13.58 -9.06 15.67
C PRO A 122 -12.28 -9.54 14.99
N ALA A 123 -12.33 -10.71 14.35
CA ALA A 123 -11.21 -11.26 13.59
C ALA A 123 -10.86 -10.39 12.38
N ILE A 124 -11.86 -9.99 11.58
CA ILE A 124 -11.68 -9.12 10.41
C ILE A 124 -11.07 -7.78 10.81
N VAL A 125 -11.58 -7.16 11.88
CA VAL A 125 -11.09 -5.84 12.35
C VAL A 125 -9.68 -5.95 12.90
N SER A 126 -9.38 -6.98 13.69
CA SER A 126 -8.05 -7.19 14.27
C SER A 126 -7.00 -7.41 13.18
N HIS A 127 -7.28 -8.31 12.24
CA HIS A 127 -6.39 -8.61 11.12
C HIS A 127 -6.23 -7.40 10.20
N GLY A 128 -7.33 -6.74 9.88
CA GLY A 128 -7.35 -5.52 9.08
C GLY A 128 -6.55 -4.37 9.71
N ALA A 129 -6.66 -4.18 11.02
CA ALA A 129 -5.88 -3.16 11.72
C ALA A 129 -4.36 -3.40 11.57
N GLN A 130 -3.92 -4.67 11.62
CA GLN A 130 -2.53 -5.02 11.40
C GLN A 130 -2.07 -4.66 9.97
N LEU A 131 -2.87 -5.00 8.96
CA LEU A 131 -2.60 -4.64 7.56
C LEU A 131 -2.53 -3.12 7.38
N ALA A 132 -3.54 -2.39 7.90
CA ALA A 132 -3.60 -0.94 7.79
C ALA A 132 -2.41 -0.23 8.44
N ILE A 133 -1.94 -0.73 9.58
CA ILE A 133 -0.74 -0.21 10.25
C ILE A 133 0.50 -0.43 9.38
N CYS A 134 0.69 -1.64 8.85
CA CYS A 134 1.84 -1.97 8.00
C CYS A 134 1.85 -1.12 6.73
N TRP A 135 0.68 -0.99 6.07
CA TRP A 135 0.52 -0.13 4.91
C TRP A 135 0.81 1.33 5.21
N THR A 136 0.20 1.88 6.26
CA THR A 136 0.36 3.30 6.62
C THR A 136 1.81 3.61 6.95
N ALA A 137 2.49 2.73 7.70
CA ALA A 137 3.91 2.87 7.99
C ALA A 137 4.78 2.83 6.71
N GLY A 138 4.49 1.92 5.78
CA GLY A 138 5.17 1.86 4.48
C GLY A 138 4.92 3.11 3.62
N ALA A 139 3.69 3.61 3.59
CA ALA A 139 3.31 4.82 2.89
C ALA A 139 4.03 6.06 3.45
N LEU A 140 4.15 6.18 4.78
CA LEU A 140 4.91 7.25 5.43
C LEU A 140 6.41 7.14 5.14
N ALA A 141 6.97 5.93 5.20
CA ALA A 141 8.39 5.69 4.89
C ALA A 141 8.75 6.16 3.47
N CYS A 142 7.82 6.02 2.52
CA CYS A 142 7.99 6.38 1.13
C CYS A 142 7.37 7.74 0.74
N LYS A 143 6.96 8.58 1.70
CA LYS A 143 6.37 9.91 1.44
C LYS A 143 5.16 9.86 0.50
N ALA A 144 4.38 8.78 0.53
CA ALA A 144 3.31 8.52 -0.42
C ALA A 144 2.09 9.45 -0.26
N PHE A 145 2.01 10.22 0.83
CA PHE A 145 0.94 11.19 1.09
C PHE A 145 1.30 12.63 0.69
N GLU A 146 2.46 12.82 0.08
CA GLU A 146 2.87 14.09 -0.53
C GLU A 146 2.33 14.19 -1.96
N ARG A 147 1.87 15.39 -2.35
CA ARG A 147 1.19 15.65 -3.62
C ARG A 147 1.98 15.20 -4.84
N GLU A 148 3.29 15.36 -4.78
CA GLU A 148 4.22 14.96 -5.84
C GLU A 148 4.21 13.45 -6.09
N ASN A 149 3.86 12.67 -5.06
CA ASN A 149 3.93 11.22 -5.03
C ASN A 149 2.58 10.53 -5.21
N TYR A 150 1.44 11.22 -5.13
CA TYR A 150 0.12 10.62 -5.37
C TYR A 150 -0.63 11.20 -6.58
N ALA A 151 -0.23 12.36 -7.12
CA ALA A 151 -0.94 13.03 -8.21
C ALA A 151 -0.27 12.95 -9.59
N ASN A 152 0.94 12.38 -9.67
CA ASN A 152 1.75 12.33 -10.90
C ASN A 152 1.97 10.90 -11.39
N ASP A 153 2.65 10.73 -12.53
CA ASP A 153 3.09 9.43 -13.07
C ASP A 153 3.90 8.59 -12.05
N ALA A 154 4.52 9.26 -11.07
CA ALA A 154 5.23 8.61 -9.97
C ALA A 154 4.31 7.83 -9.01
N ALA A 155 3.00 8.04 -9.02
CA ALA A 155 2.05 7.46 -8.06
C ALA A 155 2.11 5.94 -7.99
N LEU A 156 2.21 5.27 -9.15
CA LEU A 156 2.31 3.82 -9.20
C LEU A 156 3.65 3.35 -8.61
N SER A 157 4.76 4.00 -8.99
CA SER A 157 6.09 3.65 -8.49
C SER A 157 6.22 3.86 -6.97
N THR A 158 5.64 4.93 -6.43
CA THR A 158 5.65 5.21 -4.99
C THR A 158 4.75 4.25 -4.24
N THR A 159 3.62 3.86 -4.82
CA THR A 159 2.72 2.84 -4.27
C THR A 159 3.43 1.49 -4.18
N LEU A 160 4.15 1.07 -5.22
CA LEU A 160 4.93 -0.17 -5.20
C LEU A 160 6.04 -0.15 -4.15
N ARG A 161 6.78 0.97 -4.04
CA ARG A 161 7.80 1.15 -2.99
C ARG A 161 7.21 1.08 -1.59
N SER A 162 6.07 1.75 -1.37
CA SER A 162 5.34 1.71 -0.10
C SER A 162 4.90 0.29 0.23
N GLY A 163 4.38 -0.43 -0.77
CA GLY A 163 3.99 -1.83 -0.65
C GLY A 163 5.15 -2.75 -0.29
N ALA A 164 6.33 -2.55 -0.88
CA ALA A 164 7.52 -3.33 -0.53
C ALA A 164 7.93 -3.12 0.94
N VAL A 165 7.89 -1.88 1.44
CA VAL A 165 8.17 -1.59 2.86
C VAL A 165 7.10 -2.20 3.77
N ALA A 166 5.82 -2.03 3.43
CA ALA A 166 4.70 -2.61 4.17
C ALA A 166 4.80 -4.14 4.24
N SER A 167 5.20 -4.79 3.13
CA SER A 167 5.40 -6.23 3.06
C SER A 167 6.49 -6.69 4.03
N GLY A 168 7.62 -5.97 4.09
CA GLY A 168 8.69 -6.25 5.05
C GLY A 168 8.23 -6.14 6.50
N LEU A 169 7.44 -5.11 6.82
CA LEU A 169 6.84 -4.94 8.16
C LEU A 169 5.85 -6.06 8.49
N LEU A 170 5.04 -6.49 7.53
CA LEU A 170 4.07 -7.56 7.73
C LEU A 170 4.76 -8.92 7.93
N ILE A 171 5.82 -9.20 7.17
CA ILE A 171 6.67 -10.37 7.37
C ILE A 171 7.25 -10.34 8.79
N LEU A 172 7.85 -9.21 9.20
CA LEU A 172 8.42 -9.06 10.53
C LEU A 172 7.38 -9.26 11.65
N ALA A 173 6.19 -8.65 11.52
CA ALA A 173 5.11 -8.80 12.48
C ALA A 173 4.65 -10.27 12.57
N THR A 174 4.56 -10.96 11.43
CA THR A 174 4.26 -12.39 11.38
C THR A 174 5.33 -13.22 12.08
N GLN A 175 6.61 -12.90 11.88
CA GLN A 175 7.71 -13.58 12.58
C GLN A 175 7.64 -13.39 14.09
N LEU A 176 7.36 -12.17 14.55
CA LEU A 176 7.19 -11.89 15.98
C LEU A 176 6.01 -12.66 16.57
N LYS A 177 4.88 -12.71 15.86
CA LYS A 177 3.69 -13.48 16.26
C LYS A 177 4.00 -14.97 16.37
N LEU A 178 4.65 -15.56 15.37
CA LEU A 178 5.03 -16.97 15.40
C LEU A 178 6.03 -17.26 16.53
N THR A 179 7.00 -16.35 16.77
CA THR A 179 7.94 -16.48 17.88
C THR A 179 7.20 -16.49 19.22
N ALA A 180 6.20 -15.62 19.40
CA ALA A 180 5.41 -15.56 20.63
C ALA A 180 4.55 -16.81 20.85
N ILE A 181 4.08 -17.47 19.78
CA ILE A 181 3.25 -18.69 19.86
C ILE A 181 4.11 -19.93 20.10
N LEU A 182 5.21 -20.07 19.36
CA LEU A 182 6.04 -21.28 19.36
C LEU A 182 7.19 -21.23 20.38
N GLY A 183 7.47 -20.07 20.96
CA GLY A 183 8.56 -19.90 21.94
C GLY A 183 9.97 -20.03 21.35
N VAL A 184 10.09 -20.14 20.03
CA VAL A 184 11.35 -20.31 19.27
C VAL A 184 11.35 -19.33 18.09
N TYR A 185 12.51 -18.77 17.72
CA TYR A 185 12.66 -17.91 16.53
C TYR A 185 12.38 -18.72 15.26
N PRO A 186 11.25 -18.50 14.54
CA PRO A 186 10.78 -19.48 13.58
C PRO A 186 11.34 -19.35 12.16
N VAL A 187 12.34 -18.50 11.85
CA VAL A 187 12.68 -18.22 10.43
C VAL A 187 14.15 -18.24 10.01
N LEU A 188 15.11 -18.58 10.88
CA LEU A 188 16.50 -18.81 10.41
C LEU A 188 17.08 -20.18 10.75
N LEU A 189 16.32 -21.06 11.41
CA LEU A 189 16.79 -22.41 11.76
C LEU A 189 15.66 -23.44 11.57
N THR A 190 15.18 -23.59 10.34
CA THR A 190 14.22 -24.65 9.93
C THR A 190 14.90 -26.03 9.77
N ALA A 191 16.13 -26.20 10.26
CA ALA A 191 16.90 -27.42 10.01
C ALA A 191 16.36 -28.65 10.78
N ASP A 192 15.57 -28.45 11.85
CA ASP A 192 15.23 -29.53 12.78
C ASP A 192 13.72 -29.84 12.89
N LEU A 193 12.86 -29.21 12.08
CA LEU A 193 11.43 -29.54 12.09
C LEU A 193 11.18 -30.84 11.31
N GLU A 194 10.56 -31.82 11.96
CA GLU A 194 10.17 -33.08 11.32
C GLU A 194 9.06 -32.81 10.29
N PRO A 195 9.21 -33.27 9.03
CA PRO A 195 8.21 -33.03 7.99
C PRO A 195 6.83 -33.56 8.40
N GLY A 196 5.79 -32.72 8.30
CA GLY A 196 4.42 -33.10 8.67
C GLY A 196 4.11 -33.01 10.18
N SER A 197 5.00 -32.42 10.98
CA SER A 197 4.66 -32.02 12.34
C SER A 197 3.55 -30.95 12.34
N ALA A 198 2.86 -30.80 13.48
CA ALA A 198 1.82 -29.76 13.63
C ALA A 198 2.39 -28.34 13.44
N GLU A 199 3.66 -28.15 13.77
CA GLU A 199 4.40 -26.89 13.63
C GLU A 199 4.70 -26.58 12.16
N ASP A 200 5.09 -27.58 11.38
CA ASP A 200 5.33 -27.47 9.94
C ASP A 200 4.04 -27.10 9.18
N LEU A 201 2.92 -27.73 9.54
CA LEU A 201 1.60 -27.38 9.00
C LEU A 201 1.16 -25.96 9.37
N LEU A 202 1.40 -25.53 10.62
CA LEU A 202 1.10 -24.17 11.07
C LEU A 202 1.93 -23.14 10.31
N LEU A 203 3.22 -23.41 10.11
CA LEU A 203 4.13 -22.53 9.38
C LEU A 203 3.71 -22.42 7.91
N GLY A 204 3.43 -23.54 7.26
CA GLY A 204 2.97 -23.60 5.87
C GLY A 204 1.66 -22.82 5.66
N ASN A 205 0.68 -23.00 6.55
CA ASN A 205 -0.58 -22.24 6.48
C ASN A 205 -0.35 -20.74 6.72
N THR A 206 0.45 -20.37 7.71
CA THR A 206 0.76 -18.96 8.00
C THR A 206 1.47 -18.29 6.83
N GLN A 207 2.40 -18.99 6.19
CA GLN A 207 3.10 -18.48 5.01
C GLN A 207 2.15 -18.32 3.81
N GLY A 208 1.27 -19.29 3.58
CA GLY A 208 0.25 -19.21 2.52
C GLY A 208 -0.69 -18.01 2.73
N GLU A 209 -1.16 -17.81 3.95
CA GLU A 209 -2.00 -16.65 4.33
C GLU A 209 -1.26 -15.33 4.11
N LEU A 210 0.00 -15.24 4.55
CA LEU A 210 0.83 -14.06 4.36
C LEU A 210 0.97 -13.70 2.87
N VAL A 211 1.21 -14.68 2.00
CA VAL A 211 1.29 -14.44 0.55
C VAL A 211 -0.04 -13.92 0.00
N VAL A 212 -1.17 -14.50 0.41
CA VAL A 212 -2.49 -14.05 -0.02
C VAL A 212 -2.77 -12.62 0.45
N ASP A 213 -2.45 -12.29 1.70
CA ASP A 213 -2.61 -10.94 2.25
C ASP A 213 -1.78 -9.91 1.45
N LEU A 214 -0.51 -10.22 1.19
CA LEU A 214 0.38 -9.35 0.41
C LEU A 214 -0.15 -9.09 -1.00
N LEU A 215 -0.62 -10.14 -1.69
CA LEU A 215 -1.16 -10.01 -3.04
C LEU A 215 -2.48 -9.24 -3.05
N ALA A 216 -3.38 -9.53 -2.11
CA ALA A 216 -4.67 -8.87 -1.99
C ALA A 216 -4.52 -7.39 -1.65
N GLU A 217 -3.64 -7.06 -0.70
CA GLU A 217 -3.38 -5.68 -0.29
C GLU A 217 -2.68 -4.89 -1.39
N ALA A 218 -1.61 -5.44 -1.99
CA ALA A 218 -0.92 -4.78 -3.09
C ALA A 218 -1.85 -4.53 -4.27
N GLY A 219 -2.68 -5.52 -4.63
CA GLY A 219 -3.69 -5.41 -5.68
C GLY A 219 -4.74 -4.35 -5.35
N ALA A 220 -5.33 -4.39 -4.15
CA ALA A 220 -6.36 -3.46 -3.72
C ALA A 220 -5.84 -2.01 -3.64
N MET A 221 -4.65 -1.79 -3.09
CA MET A 221 -4.06 -0.46 -2.98
C MET A 221 -3.66 0.11 -4.34
N THR A 222 -3.10 -0.73 -5.23
CA THR A 222 -2.80 -0.32 -6.60
C THR A 222 -4.07 0.04 -7.35
N LEU A 223 -5.12 -0.78 -7.24
CA LEU A 223 -6.41 -0.52 -7.87
C LEU A 223 -7.08 0.75 -7.31
N TRP A 224 -7.09 0.91 -5.99
CA TRP A 224 -7.65 2.09 -5.33
C TRP A 224 -6.95 3.38 -5.76
N ARG A 225 -5.61 3.39 -5.76
CA ARG A 225 -4.84 4.58 -6.14
C ARG A 225 -4.90 4.88 -7.63
N THR A 226 -4.96 3.86 -8.49
CA THR A 226 -5.18 4.06 -9.93
C THR A 226 -6.60 4.57 -10.23
N TYR A 227 -7.62 4.04 -9.56
CA TYR A 227 -9.00 4.54 -9.69
C TYR A 227 -9.11 6.01 -9.25
N ARG A 228 -8.48 6.38 -8.14
CA ARG A 228 -8.47 7.76 -7.65
C ARG A 228 -7.69 8.71 -8.56
N GLY A 229 -6.52 8.28 -9.06
CA GLY A 229 -5.69 9.09 -9.96
C GLY A 229 -6.24 9.18 -11.40
N GLY A 230 -7.13 8.24 -11.79
CA GLY A 230 -7.69 8.11 -13.13
C GLY A 230 -9.06 8.78 -13.35
N LEU A 231 -9.56 9.58 -12.41
CA LEU A 231 -10.74 10.43 -12.62
C LEU A 231 -10.27 11.81 -13.13
N PRO A 232 -10.42 12.10 -14.45
CA PRO A 232 -10.24 13.45 -15.00
C PRO A 232 -11.30 14.43 -14.46
#